data_AF-A0A5C9C6V6-F1
#
_entry.id   AF-A0A5C9C6V6-F1
#
_cell.length_a   1.000
_cell.length_b   1.000
_cell.length_c   1.000
_cell.angle_alpha   90.00
_cell.angle_beta   90.00
_cell.angle_gamma   90.00
#
_symmetry.space_group_name_H-M   'P 1'
#
loop_
_entity.id
_entity.type
_entity.pdbx_description
1 polymer ?
#
loop_
_entity_poly.entity_id
_entity_poly.type
_entity_poly.pdbx_seq_one_letter_code
_entity_poly.pdbx_strand_id
1 'polypeptide(L)'
;MNEPVVLDSGPVGRLVHPRLNTKVSAWLDGLLAAGVTVYLAEIVDYEVRRGLLAANMARSLQRLDQFKAALPFLPINSEVMLEAAELWANARRGGYSVAESEDPT
;
A
#
# COMPACT_ATOMS: atom_id res chain seq x y z
N MET A 1 18.73 -14.18 -6.44
CA MET A 1 18.17 -12.82 -6.60
C MET A 1 17.02 -12.72 -5.63
N ASN A 2 17.00 -11.72 -4.73
CA ASN A 2 15.79 -11.43 -3.96
C ASN A 2 14.86 -10.61 -4.85
N GLU A 3 13.65 -11.10 -5.08
CA GLU A 3 12.62 -10.37 -5.79
C GLU A 3 12.15 -9.19 -4.92
N PRO A 4 12.04 -7.97 -5.47
CA PRO A 4 11.56 -6.82 -4.72
C PRO A 4 10.09 -6.99 -4.35
N VAL A 5 9.71 -6.48 -3.19
CA VAL A 5 8.31 -6.47 -2.72
C VAL A 5 7.77 -5.05 -2.77
N VAL A 6 6.61 -4.86 -3.38
CA VAL A 6 5.85 -3.60 -3.29
C VAL A 6 4.68 -3.83 -2.35
N LEU A 7 4.52 -2.97 -1.35
CA LEU A 7 3.44 -3.08 -0.38
C LEU A 7 2.13 -2.53 -0.96
N ASP A 8 1.04 -3.24 -0.69
CA ASP A 8 -0.32 -2.80 -0.97
C ASP A 8 -0.93 -2.02 0.22
N SER A 9 -2.05 -1.33 0.01
CA SER A 9 -2.71 -0.46 0.99
C SER A 9 -3.18 -1.21 2.24
N GLY A 10 -3.65 -2.45 2.12
CA GLY A 10 -4.08 -3.27 3.25
C GLY A 10 -2.98 -3.52 4.30
N PRO A 11 -1.83 -4.12 3.93
CA PRO A 11 -0.67 -4.28 4.81
C PRO A 11 -0.16 -2.95 5.37
N VAL A 12 -0.04 -1.90 4.55
CA VAL A 12 0.41 -0.57 5.00
C VAL A 12 -0.54 -0.01 6.06
N GLY A 13 -1.84 -0.05 5.82
CA GLY A 13 -2.86 0.38 6.78
C GLY A 13 -2.73 -0.33 8.14
N ARG A 14 -2.46 -1.64 8.13
CA ARG A 14 -2.24 -2.44 9.35
C ARG A 14 -0.94 -2.11 10.09
N LEU A 15 0.10 -1.71 9.35
CA LEU A 15 1.39 -1.30 9.92
C LEU A 15 1.33 0.09 10.55
N VAL A 16 0.58 1.03 9.95
CA VAL A 16 0.47 2.40 10.46
C VAL A 16 -0.65 2.59 11.47
N HIS A 17 -1.54 1.62 11.63
CA HIS A 17 -2.64 1.65 12.61
C HIS A 17 -2.10 1.75 14.06
N PRO A 18 -2.76 2.47 15.01
CA PRO A 18 -2.22 2.69 16.35
C PRO A 18 -1.98 1.37 17.11
N ARG A 19 -2.91 0.42 16.95
CA ARG A 19 -2.73 -0.98 17.38
C ARG A 19 -1.97 -1.73 16.29
N LEU A 20 -0.73 -2.10 16.59
CA LEU A 20 0.15 -2.83 15.68
C LEU A 20 -0.40 -4.21 15.37
N ASN A 21 -0.42 -4.58 14.10
CA ASN A 21 -0.66 -5.95 13.68
C ASN A 21 0.65 -6.74 13.74
N THR A 22 0.84 -7.54 14.79
CA THR A 22 2.09 -8.27 15.03
C THR A 22 2.44 -9.27 13.93
N LYS A 23 1.45 -9.86 13.26
CA LYS A 23 1.70 -10.79 12.15
C LYS A 23 2.27 -10.08 10.92
N VAL A 24 1.68 -8.95 10.54
CA VAL A 24 2.15 -8.16 9.38
C VAL A 24 3.51 -7.51 9.69
N SER A 25 3.71 -7.03 10.93
CA SER A 25 5.00 -6.51 11.38
C SER A 25 6.08 -7.58 11.29
N ALA A 26 5.87 -8.76 11.88
CA ALA A 26 6.86 -9.83 11.87
C ALA A 26 7.15 -10.34 10.45
N TRP A 27 6.15 -10.34 9.56
CA TRP A 27 6.36 -10.66 8.14
C TRP A 27 7.27 -9.61 7.46
N LEU A 28 7.01 -8.32 7.66
CA LEU A 28 7.85 -7.26 7.12
C LEU A 28 9.28 -7.34 7.68
N ASP A 29 9.41 -7.53 8.99
CA ASP A 29 10.70 -7.69 9.67
C ASP A 29 11.48 -8.87 9.08
N GLY A 30 10.80 -9.99 8.78
CA GLY A 30 11.40 -11.16 8.12
C GLY A 30 11.91 -10.86 6.71
N LEU A 31 11.15 -10.11 5.91
CA LEU A 31 11.59 -9.67 4.57
C LEU A 31 12.83 -8.79 4.66
N LEU A 32 12.82 -7.80 5.56
CA LEU A 32 13.94 -6.88 5.76
C LEU A 32 15.19 -7.62 6.26
N ALA A 33 15.03 -8.55 7.21
CA ALA A 33 16.13 -9.37 7.72
C ALA A 33 16.73 -10.30 6.64
N ALA A 34 15.91 -10.75 5.69
CA ALA A 34 16.35 -11.52 4.52
C ALA A 34 16.99 -10.65 3.42
N GLY A 35 17.11 -9.34 3.63
CA GLY A 35 17.67 -8.40 2.64
C GLY A 35 16.76 -8.18 1.43
N VAL A 36 15.45 -8.39 1.56
CA VAL A 36 14.47 -8.09 0.51
C VAL A 36 14.25 -6.58 0.48
N THR A 37 14.36 -5.96 -0.70
CA THR A 37 14.00 -4.56 -0.86
C THR A 37 12.49 -4.42 -0.87
N VAL A 38 11.95 -3.68 0.09
CA VAL A 38 10.51 -3.42 0.23
C VAL A 38 10.23 -1.98 -0.16
N TYR A 39 9.31 -1.76 -1.09
CA TYR A 39 8.95 -0.46 -1.63
C TYR A 39 7.57 -0.01 -1.16
N LEU A 40 7.42 1.30 -0.97
CA LEU A 40 6.13 1.96 -0.83
C LEU A 40 5.80 2.71 -2.12
N ALA A 41 4.68 2.39 -2.76
CA ALA A 41 4.22 3.10 -3.95
C ALA A 41 3.46 4.39 -3.60
N GLU A 42 3.57 5.41 -4.46
CA GLU A 42 2.89 6.70 -4.26
C GLU A 42 1.38 6.57 -4.20
N ILE A 43 0.79 5.71 -5.05
CA ILE A 43 -0.66 5.45 -5.03
C ILE A 43 -1.11 4.83 -3.70
N VAL A 44 -0.26 3.98 -3.09
CA VAL A 44 -0.55 3.33 -1.81
C VAL A 44 -0.46 4.32 -0.64
N ASP A 45 0.53 5.23 -0.65
CA ASP A 45 0.57 6.34 0.32
C ASP A 45 -0.69 7.20 0.18
N TYR A 46 -1.11 7.56 -1.05
CA TYR A 46 -2.32 8.32 -1.29
C TYR A 46 -3.58 7.64 -0.73
N GLU A 47 -3.81 6.36 -1.06
CA GLU A 47 -4.99 5.61 -0.62
C GLU A 47 -5.10 5.52 0.89
N VAL A 48 -4.01 5.12 1.55
CA VAL A 48 -3.95 4.99 3.01
C VAL A 48 -4.09 6.36 3.66
N ARG A 49 -3.34 7.36 3.19
CA ARG A 49 -3.38 8.73 3.72
C ARG A 49 -4.78 9.33 3.61
N ARG A 50 -5.46 9.17 2.48
CA ARG A 50 -6.84 9.64 2.27
C ARG A 50 -7.79 9.06 3.31
N GLY A 51 -7.72 7.74 3.55
CA GLY A 51 -8.54 7.08 4.57
C GLY A 51 -8.24 7.58 5.99
N LEU A 52 -6.96 7.71 6.34
CA LEU A 52 -6.54 8.20 7.65
C LEU A 52 -6.93 9.67 7.90
N LEU A 53 -6.86 10.52 6.88
CA LEU A 53 -7.31 11.92 6.94
C LEU A 53 -8.83 11.97 7.18
N ALA A 54 -9.61 11.21 6.41
CA ALA A 54 -11.06 11.14 6.58
C ALA A 54 -11.47 10.67 7.99
N ALA A 55 -10.70 9.76 8.58
CA ALA A 55 -10.91 9.25 9.94
C ALA A 55 -10.23 10.10 11.05
N ASN A 56 -9.60 11.24 10.74
CA ASN A 56 -8.87 12.10 11.69
C ASN A 56 -7.79 11.35 12.51
N MET A 57 -7.09 10.39 11.90
CA MET A 57 -6.13 9.51 12.58
C MET A 57 -4.71 10.10 12.61
N ALA A 58 -4.51 11.19 13.33
CA ALA A 58 -3.23 11.93 13.37
C ALA A 58 -1.99 11.05 13.72
N ARG A 59 -2.13 10.14 14.69
CA ARG A 59 -1.02 9.22 15.07
C ARG A 59 -0.64 8.26 13.95
N SER A 60 -1.61 7.81 13.16
CA SER A 60 -1.35 6.92 12.03
C SER A 60 -0.78 7.66 10.84
N LEU A 61 -1.17 8.92 10.62
CA LEU A 61 -0.53 9.78 9.61
C LEU A 61 0.95 9.97 9.92
N GLN A 62 1.29 10.27 11.19
CA GLN A 62 2.69 10.39 11.60
C GLN A 62 3.47 9.08 11.38
N ARG A 63 2.85 7.92 11.65
CA ARG A 63 3.47 6.62 11.37
C ARG A 63 3.64 6.37 9.87
N LEU A 64 2.67 6.77 9.05
CA LEU A 64 2.78 6.68 7.59
C LEU A 64 3.93 7.55 7.08
N ASP A 65 4.11 8.76 7.61
CA ASP A 65 5.23 9.64 7.24
C ASP A 65 6.59 9.02 7.61
N GLN A 66 6.69 8.40 8.79
CA GLN A 66 7.89 7.65 9.20
C GLN A 66 8.14 6.45 8.29
N PHE A 67 7.08 5.72 7.93
CA PHE A 67 7.15 4.55 7.07
C PHE A 67 7.63 4.92 5.67
N LYS A 68 7.11 6.01 5.09
CA LYS A 68 7.54 6.58 3.81
C LYS A 68 9.00 7.04 3.84
N ALA A 69 9.47 7.57 4.96
CA ALA A 69 10.87 7.98 5.11
C ALA A 69 11.83 6.78 5.27
N ALA A 70 11.35 5.65 5.77
CA ALA A 70 12.16 4.46 6.04
C ALA A 70 12.30 3.52 4.84
N LEU A 71 11.39 3.56 3.87
CA LEU A 71 11.37 2.68 2.71
C LEU A 71 11.70 3.41 1.40
N PRO A 72 12.32 2.74 0.43
CA PRO A 72 12.33 3.20 -0.96
C PRO A 72 10.93 3.55 -1.46
N PHE A 73 10.74 4.78 -1.91
CA PHE A 73 9.47 5.29 -2.39
C PHE A 73 9.42 5.25 -3.92
N LEU A 74 8.32 4.71 -4.48
CA LEU A 74 8.09 4.65 -5.91
C LEU A 74 7.12 5.76 -6.33
N PRO A 75 7.62 6.90 -6.86
CA PRO A 75 6.77 7.95 -7.37
C PRO A 75 6.01 7.45 -8.60
N ILE A 76 4.79 7.92 -8.77
CA ILE A 76 4.02 7.67 -9.98
C ILE A 76 4.16 8.86 -10.93
N ASN A 77 4.30 8.59 -12.22
CA ASN A 77 4.34 9.63 -13.25
C ASN A 77 3.16 9.45 -14.21
N SER A 78 2.99 10.42 -15.11
CA SER A 78 1.88 10.42 -16.06
C SER A 78 1.89 9.19 -16.97
N GLU A 79 3.07 8.69 -17.37
CA GLU A 79 3.18 7.52 -18.25
C GLU A 79 2.66 6.26 -17.54
N VAL A 80 3.07 6.03 -16.29
CA VAL A 80 2.60 4.90 -15.47
C VAL A 80 1.08 4.99 -15.23
N MET A 81 0.54 6.19 -15.02
CA MET A 81 -0.91 6.37 -14.85
C MET A 81 -1.70 6.05 -16.13
N LEU A 82 -1.17 6.43 -17.30
CA LEU A 82 -1.79 6.10 -18.58
C LEU A 82 -1.79 4.59 -18.82
N GLU A 83 -0.68 3.91 -18.56
CA GLU A 83 -0.59 2.45 -18.64
C GLU A 83 -1.56 1.77 -17.65
N ALA A 84 -1.63 2.27 -16.41
CA ALA A 84 -2.60 1.77 -15.42
C ALA A 84 -4.05 1.90 -15.91
N ALA A 85 -4.40 2.99 -16.61
CA ALA A 85 -5.73 3.17 -17.17
C ALA A 85 -6.03 2.15 -18.29
N GLU A 86 -5.05 1.83 -19.14
CA GLU A 86 -5.17 0.79 -20.15
C GLU A 86 -5.35 -0.60 -19.53
N LEU A 87 -4.54 -0.93 -18.52
CA LEU A 87 -4.64 -2.17 -17.75
C LEU A 87 -6.02 -2.31 -17.10
N TRP A 88 -6.53 -1.25 -16.47
CA TRP A 88 -7.87 -1.24 -15.89
C TRP A 88 -8.96 -1.48 -16.95
N ALA A 89 -8.88 -0.82 -18.10
CA ALA A 89 -9.85 -0.98 -19.17
C ALA A 89 -9.83 -2.42 -19.74
N ASN A 90 -8.64 -3.00 -19.88
CA ASN A 90 -8.47 -4.39 -20.30
C ASN A 90 -9.06 -5.38 -19.29
N ALA A 91 -8.75 -5.21 -18.00
CA ALA A 91 -9.29 -6.06 -16.94
C ALA A 91 -10.82 -6.01 -16.89
N ARG A 92 -11.40 -4.80 -16.97
CA ARG A 92 -12.86 -4.64 -16.94
C ARG A 92 -13.54 -5.24 -18.17
N ARG A 93 -12.96 -5.10 -19.37
CA ARG A 93 -13.45 -5.79 -20.58
C ARG A 93 -13.36 -7.30 -20.47
N GLY A 94 -12.34 -7.81 -19.78
CA GLY A 94 -12.13 -9.23 -19.51
C GLY A 94 -13.05 -9.84 -18.46
N GLY A 95 -13.99 -9.07 -17.89
CA GLY A 95 -14.93 -9.56 -16.87
C GLY A 95 -14.37 -9.59 -15.44
N TYR A 96 -13.17 -9.06 -15.22
CA TYR A 96 -12.65 -8.87 -13.87
C TYR A 96 -13.35 -7.66 -13.23
N SER A 97 -14.34 -7.93 -12.38
CA SER A 97 -15.01 -6.88 -11.59
C SER A 97 -14.10 -6.42 -10.46
N VAL A 98 -13.88 -5.11 -10.36
CA VAL A 98 -13.15 -4.45 -9.25
C VAL A 98 -14.12 -4.04 -8.13
N ALA A 99 -15.34 -4.58 -8.11
CA ALA A 99 -16.25 -4.34 -7.00
C ALA A 99 -15.74 -5.10 -5.78
N GLU A 100 -15.25 -4.34 -4.80
CA GLU A 100 -15.19 -4.77 -3.41
C GLU A 100 -16.60 -5.28 -3.06
N SER A 101 -16.72 -6.56 -2.70
CA SER A 101 -17.95 -7.01 -2.07
C SER A 101 -17.96 -6.34 -0.70
N GLU A 102 -18.80 -5.34 -0.52
CA GLU A 102 -19.15 -4.85 0.81
C GLU A 102 -19.71 -6.06 1.57
N ASP A 103 -18.96 -6.56 2.55
CA ASP A 103 -19.46 -7.50 3.53
C ASP A 103 -20.52 -6.75 4.35
N PRO A 104 -21.82 -7.13 4.29
CA PRO A 104 -22.84 -6.43 5.03
C PRO A 104 -22.75 -6.87 6.50
N THR A 105 -22.13 -6.04 7.33
CA THR A 105 -22.26 -6.12 8.80
C THR A 105 -23.62 -5.58 9.25
#